data_AF-A0AAV1K0P0-F1
#
_entry.id   AF-A0AAV1K0P0-F1
#
_cell.length_a   1.000
_cell.length_b   1.000
_cell.length_c   1.000
_cell.angle_alpha   90.00
_cell.angle_beta   90.00
_cell.angle_gamma   90.00
#
_symmetry.space_group_name_H-M   'P 1'
#
loop_
_entity.id
_entity.type
_entity.pdbx_description
1 polymer ?
#
loop_
_entity_poly.entity_id
_entity_poly.type
_entity_poly.pdbx_seq_one_letter_code
_entity_poly.pdbx_strand_id
1 'polypeptide(L)'
;MSVVEITHHDEVIYTILDKPPPEPPKTPRYQSKLEKQLKETKIPQMRRLFGYAETPLKPPEDFLKKGEGIGQPIKKSDHKCLVSGNLPPVPKRPPPGKKPEKPKVNFKVVNIKKAIKGKGKPVEPRLVDTRDGHVKRIKGSGEVPEYCLRPDFGRMPAYLVRRNRKIHREIEKIRYAEENKESLCKLINEEERQKLLEDLKHNWKVMQKAFLQLPMLTDTIPKILKKTKMEQELRQLEKDIALVEANPYIYIYE
;
A
#
# COMPACT_ATOMS: atom_id res chain seq x y z
N MET A 1 -79.08 11.02 109.41
CA MET A 1 -78.09 11.14 108.33
C MET A 1 -76.71 11.05 108.99
N SER A 2 -76.36 9.85 109.48
CA SER A 2 -75.46 8.90 108.80
C SER A 2 -74.04 9.46 108.71
N VAL A 3 -73.32 9.37 109.84
CA VAL A 3 -71.87 9.58 109.90
C VAL A 3 -71.23 8.25 109.54
N VAL A 4 -70.58 8.21 108.38
CA VAL A 4 -69.78 7.07 107.92
C VAL A 4 -68.34 7.33 108.33
N GLU A 5 -67.80 6.33 109.02
CA GLU A 5 -66.41 6.17 109.42
C GLU A 5 -65.49 6.10 108.20
N ILE A 6 -64.33 6.75 108.29
CA ILE A 6 -63.22 6.48 107.39
C ILE A 6 -62.24 5.61 108.17
N THR A 7 -62.25 4.32 107.86
CA THR A 7 -61.57 3.24 108.59
C THR A 7 -60.15 2.98 108.13
N HIS A 8 -59.68 3.57 107.03
CA HIS A 8 -58.28 3.54 106.60
C HIS A 8 -57.97 4.78 105.76
N HIS A 9 -56.84 5.43 106.03
CA HIS A 9 -56.22 6.42 105.16
C HIS A 9 -54.72 6.42 105.43
N ASP A 10 -53.94 5.98 104.44
CA ASP A 10 -52.47 5.90 104.47
C ASP A 10 -51.83 7.20 103.95
N GLU A 11 -52.41 8.33 104.34
CA GLU A 11 -51.99 9.65 103.88
C GLU A 11 -50.86 10.18 104.77
N VAL A 12 -49.65 10.28 104.22
CA VAL A 12 -48.49 10.89 104.87
C VAL A 12 -48.37 12.33 104.38
N ILE A 13 -48.73 13.30 105.23
CA ILE A 13 -48.75 14.74 104.90
C ILE A 13 -47.41 15.26 104.31
N TYR A 14 -46.30 14.57 104.59
CA TYR A 14 -44.96 14.99 104.20
C TYR A 14 -44.60 14.76 102.72
N THR A 15 -45.28 13.88 101.99
CA THR A 15 -45.02 13.63 100.55
C THR A 15 -45.76 14.57 99.60
N ILE A 16 -46.65 15.42 100.13
CA ILE A 16 -47.44 16.37 99.30
C ILE A 16 -46.56 17.48 98.70
N LEU A 17 -45.40 17.76 99.31
CA LEU A 17 -44.48 18.81 98.90
C LEU A 17 -43.13 18.26 98.42
N ASP A 18 -43.13 17.10 97.75
CA ASP A 18 -41.91 16.59 97.10
C ASP A 18 -41.43 17.63 96.06
N LYS A 19 -40.25 18.21 96.31
CA LYS A 19 -39.69 19.28 95.48
C LYS A 19 -39.48 18.72 94.07
N PRO A 20 -39.85 19.48 93.02
CA PRO A 20 -39.60 19.04 91.65
C PRO A 20 -38.10 18.76 91.47
N PRO A 21 -37.72 17.72 90.71
CA PRO A 21 -36.32 17.40 90.48
C PRO A 21 -35.59 18.64 89.95
N PRO A 22 -34.36 18.92 90.42
CA PRO A 22 -33.64 20.14 90.07
C PRO A 22 -33.48 20.23 88.55
N GLU A 23 -33.65 21.44 88.00
CA GLU A 23 -33.50 21.67 86.57
C GLU A 23 -32.12 21.19 86.09
N PRO A 24 -32.04 20.45 84.97
CA PRO A 24 -30.76 19.99 84.46
C PRO A 24 -29.88 21.21 84.09
N PRO A 25 -28.56 21.14 84.34
CA PRO A 25 -27.67 22.24 84.00
C PRO A 25 -27.68 22.49 82.49
N LYS A 26 -27.66 23.77 82.10
CA LYS A 26 -27.63 24.17 80.68
C LYS A 26 -26.42 23.52 80.00
N THR A 27 -26.64 22.92 78.83
CA THR A 27 -25.54 22.38 78.02
C THR A 27 -24.59 23.50 77.58
N PRO A 28 -23.27 23.24 77.52
CA PRO A 28 -22.31 24.24 77.06
C PRO A 28 -22.63 24.67 75.62
N ARG A 29 -22.39 25.95 75.33
CA ARG A 29 -22.62 26.54 74.01
C ARG A 29 -21.74 25.82 72.96
N TYR A 30 -22.34 25.41 71.85
CA TYR A 30 -21.61 24.80 70.73
C TYR A 30 -20.52 25.74 70.19
N GLN A 31 -19.29 25.23 70.04
CA GLN A 31 -18.19 25.92 69.36
C GLN A 31 -17.82 25.16 68.09
N SER A 32 -17.78 25.88 66.96
CA SER A 32 -17.47 25.28 65.66
C SER A 32 -15.99 24.88 65.57
N LYS A 33 -15.72 23.65 65.11
CA LYS A 33 -14.36 23.16 64.85
C LYS A 33 -13.64 24.00 63.79
N LEU A 34 -14.39 24.59 62.86
CA LEU A 34 -13.86 25.44 61.78
C LEU A 34 -13.37 26.80 62.27
N GLU A 35 -13.90 27.33 63.38
CA GLU A 35 -13.48 28.64 63.88
C GLU A 35 -12.02 28.61 64.37
N LYS A 36 -11.62 27.51 65.02
CA LYS A 36 -10.22 27.31 65.43
C LYS A 36 -9.28 27.25 64.22
N GLN A 37 -9.65 26.48 63.20
CA GLN A 37 -8.88 26.38 61.96
C GLN A 37 -8.74 27.74 61.26
N LEU A 38 -9.82 28.53 61.21
CA LEU A 38 -9.80 29.88 60.62
C LEU A 38 -8.88 30.85 61.39
N LYS A 39 -8.85 30.78 62.72
CA LYS A 39 -7.91 31.59 63.52
C LYS A 39 -6.46 31.15 63.34
N GLU A 40 -6.18 29.85 63.26
CA GLU A 40 -4.83 29.32 63.03
C GLU A 40 -4.30 29.67 61.63
N THR A 41 -5.15 29.62 60.61
CA THR A 41 -4.76 30.02 59.24
C THR A 41 -4.53 31.52 59.10
N LYS A 42 -5.12 32.35 59.98
CA LYS A 42 -4.97 33.80 59.96
C LYS A 42 -3.68 34.22 60.66
N ILE A 43 -2.55 34.09 59.96
CA ILE A 43 -1.24 34.54 60.42
C ILE A 43 -1.26 36.09 60.52
N PRO A 44 -1.12 36.68 61.72
CA PRO A 44 -1.11 38.13 61.85
C PRO A 44 0.18 38.68 61.22
N GLN A 45 0.06 39.33 60.07
CA GLN A 45 1.17 40.07 59.46
C GLN A 45 1.28 41.43 60.15
N MET A 46 2.29 41.58 60.99
CA MET A 46 2.49 42.73 61.87
C MET A 46 2.53 44.09 61.14
N ARG A 47 2.87 44.14 59.83
CA ARG A 47 3.18 45.40 59.12
C ARG A 47 2.81 45.34 57.63
N ARG A 48 1.52 45.20 57.32
CA ARG A 48 1.06 45.09 55.91
C ARG A 48 0.63 46.42 55.27
N LEU A 49 0.08 47.35 56.05
CA LEU A 49 -0.60 48.54 55.48
C LEU A 49 0.26 49.81 55.44
N PHE A 50 1.06 50.08 56.49
CA PHE A 50 1.82 51.34 56.62
C PHE A 50 3.35 51.16 56.79
N GLY A 51 3.87 49.93 56.66
CA GLY A 51 5.31 49.68 56.76
C GLY A 51 5.92 50.06 58.12
N TYR A 52 7.18 50.49 58.11
CA TYR A 52 7.86 51.05 59.28
C TYR A 52 7.79 52.59 59.24
N ALA A 53 7.61 53.24 60.39
CA ALA A 53 7.67 54.70 60.48
C ALA A 53 9.05 55.25 60.08
N GLU A 54 10.11 54.58 60.54
CA GLU A 54 11.48 54.75 60.05
C GLU A 54 12.02 53.35 59.73
N THR A 55 12.59 53.17 58.54
CA THR A 55 13.13 51.88 58.11
C THR A 55 14.35 51.50 58.97
N PRO A 56 14.29 50.40 59.74
CA PRO A 56 15.42 49.96 60.52
C PRO A 56 16.56 49.55 59.57
N LEU A 57 17.68 50.27 59.67
CA LEU A 57 18.90 49.95 58.93
C LEU A 57 19.65 48.84 59.68
N LYS A 58 20.19 47.87 58.94
CA LYS A 58 21.08 46.88 59.54
C LYS A 58 22.44 47.52 59.85
N PRO A 59 23.08 47.14 60.98
CA PRO A 59 24.44 47.60 61.26
C PRO A 59 25.41 47.10 60.16
N PRO A 60 26.51 47.82 59.87
CA PRO A 60 27.48 47.43 58.83
C PRO A 60 28.11 46.04 59.03
N GLU A 61 28.10 45.53 60.25
CA GLU A 61 28.59 44.18 60.61
C GLU A 61 27.70 43.06 60.04
N ASP A 62 26.41 43.34 59.84
CA ASP A 62 25.40 42.40 59.31
C ASP A 62 25.27 42.48 57.78
N PHE A 63 26.40 42.52 57.09
CA PHE A 63 26.42 42.49 55.62
C PHE A 63 26.06 41.10 55.08
N LEU A 64 25.48 41.07 53.87
CA LEU A 64 25.02 39.84 53.22
C LEU A 64 26.22 38.91 52.89
N LYS A 65 26.25 37.70 53.45
CA LYS A 65 27.29 36.70 53.17
C LYS A 65 26.89 35.78 52.00
N LYS A 66 27.88 35.14 51.38
CA LYS A 66 27.67 34.22 50.26
C LYS A 66 26.83 33.01 50.69
N GLY A 67 25.67 32.82 50.07
CA GLY A 67 24.73 31.72 50.38
C GLY A 67 23.66 32.11 51.41
N GLU A 68 23.76 33.29 52.02
CA GLU A 68 22.69 33.91 52.80
C GLU A 68 21.86 34.81 51.88
N GLY A 69 20.53 34.74 52.01
CA GLY A 69 19.58 35.45 51.13
C GLY A 69 18.44 34.54 50.67
N ILE A 70 17.65 35.01 49.71
CA ILE A 70 16.60 34.21 49.08
C ILE A 70 17.27 33.16 48.21
N GLY A 71 17.58 31.99 48.80
CA GLY A 71 18.08 30.84 48.08
C GLY A 71 17.07 30.35 47.04
N GLN A 72 17.54 29.70 45.98
CA GLN A 72 16.64 29.03 45.04
C GLN A 72 15.82 27.98 45.81
N PRO A 73 14.49 27.94 45.67
CA PRO A 73 13.67 26.97 46.36
C PRO A 73 14.14 25.56 45.98
N ILE A 74 14.61 24.79 46.96
CA ILE A 74 14.87 23.36 46.78
C ILE A 74 13.51 22.74 46.48
N LYS A 75 13.32 22.26 45.24
CA LYS A 75 12.11 21.55 44.85
C LYS A 75 12.05 20.23 45.62
N LYS A 76 11.40 20.22 46.78
CA LYS A 76 10.95 18.99 47.41
C LYS A 76 9.81 18.49 46.53
N SER A 77 10.03 17.37 45.88
CA SER A 77 9.07 16.82 44.95
C SER A 77 8.06 15.99 45.75
N ASP A 78 6.84 16.48 45.90
CA ASP A 78 5.79 15.82 46.70
C ASP A 78 5.24 14.54 46.04
N HIS A 79 5.73 14.18 44.86
CA HIS A 79 5.32 12.96 44.18
C HIS A 79 5.83 11.73 44.93
N LYS A 80 4.93 11.07 45.66
CA LYS A 80 5.10 9.66 46.01
C LYS A 80 4.61 8.83 44.83
N CYS A 81 5.53 8.31 44.01
CA CYS A 81 5.17 7.28 43.04
C CYS A 81 4.68 6.05 43.78
N LEU A 82 3.36 5.82 43.85
CA LEU A 82 2.83 4.51 44.19
C LEU A 82 3.10 3.60 42.99
N VAL A 83 4.11 2.75 43.11
CA VAL A 83 4.43 1.75 42.09
C VAL A 83 3.33 0.69 42.13
N SER A 84 2.33 0.80 41.25
CA SER A 84 1.39 -0.29 40.99
C SER A 84 2.19 -1.48 40.45
N GLY A 85 2.19 -2.61 41.14
CA GLY A 85 3.06 -3.78 40.90
C GLY A 85 2.91 -4.52 39.56
N ASN A 86 2.23 -3.92 38.57
CA ASN A 86 1.99 -4.51 37.26
C ASN A 86 2.97 -4.05 36.17
N LEU A 87 4.06 -3.35 36.52
CA LEU A 87 5.10 -3.02 35.55
C LEU A 87 6.08 -4.20 35.41
N PRO A 88 6.47 -4.57 34.18
CA PRO A 88 7.50 -5.58 33.98
C PRO A 88 8.82 -5.13 34.62
N PRO A 89 9.64 -6.07 35.13
CA PRO A 89 10.90 -5.73 35.76
C PRO A 89 11.81 -5.01 34.75
N VAL A 90 12.43 -3.93 35.22
CA VAL A 90 13.38 -3.14 34.40
C VAL A 90 14.46 -4.08 33.85
N PRO A 91 14.74 -4.05 32.54
CA PRO A 91 15.79 -4.87 31.95
C PRO A 91 17.10 -4.72 32.71
N LYS A 92 17.71 -5.85 33.11
CA LYS A 92 19.01 -5.83 33.79
C LYS A 92 20.01 -5.13 32.88
N ARG A 93 20.77 -4.17 33.43
CA ARG A 93 21.87 -3.56 32.68
C ARG A 93 22.80 -4.68 32.22
N PRO A 94 23.14 -4.75 30.92
CA PRO A 94 24.19 -5.67 30.49
C PRO A 94 25.46 -5.37 31.31
N PRO A 95 26.33 -6.36 31.53
CA PRO A 95 27.65 -6.11 32.13
C PRO A 95 28.29 -4.95 31.37
N PRO A 96 29.11 -4.10 32.01
CA PRO A 96 29.71 -2.95 31.35
C PRO A 96 30.47 -3.43 30.11
N GLY A 97 29.79 -3.38 28.96
CA GLY A 97 30.36 -3.79 27.70
C GLY A 97 31.52 -2.87 27.42
N LYS A 98 32.54 -3.38 26.71
CA LYS A 98 33.56 -2.50 26.13
C LYS A 98 32.81 -1.37 25.43
N LYS A 99 33.08 -0.13 25.85
CA LYS A 99 32.46 1.06 25.26
C LYS A 99 32.57 0.91 23.73
N PRO A 100 31.47 1.07 22.98
CA PRO A 100 31.55 0.96 21.53
C PRO A 100 32.70 1.85 21.05
N GLU A 101 33.61 1.28 20.27
CA GLU A 101 34.75 2.03 19.76
C GLU A 101 34.20 3.25 19.03
N LYS A 102 34.58 4.44 19.49
CA LYS A 102 34.16 5.66 18.82
C LYS A 102 34.66 5.56 17.38
N PRO A 103 33.81 5.78 16.37
CA PRO A 103 34.25 5.74 14.99
C PRO A 103 35.42 6.72 14.84
N LYS A 104 36.59 6.23 14.45
CA LYS A 104 37.80 7.04 14.18
C LYS A 104 37.67 7.81 12.85
N VAL A 105 36.45 8.20 12.48
CA VAL A 105 36.20 8.90 11.23
C VAL A 105 36.46 10.37 11.46
N ASN A 106 37.38 10.94 10.68
CA ASN A 106 37.65 12.36 10.74
C ASN A 106 36.55 13.14 10.01
N PHE A 107 35.55 13.61 10.76
CA PHE A 107 34.43 14.38 10.23
C PHE A 107 34.85 15.66 9.49
N LYS A 108 36.01 16.26 9.81
CA LYS A 108 36.53 17.41 9.05
C LYS A 108 36.84 17.02 7.61
N VAL A 109 37.53 15.90 7.41
CA VAL A 109 37.86 15.37 6.08
C VAL A 109 36.60 14.97 5.32
N VAL A 110 35.63 14.34 6.01
CA VAL A 110 34.34 13.97 5.40
C VAL A 110 33.57 15.21 4.96
N ASN A 111 33.52 16.25 5.79
CA ASN A 111 32.81 17.49 5.48
C ASN A 111 33.49 18.25 4.32
N ILE A 112 34.82 18.32 4.29
CA ILE A 112 35.58 18.93 3.19
C ILE A 112 35.29 18.18 1.88
N LYS A 113 35.38 16.84 1.88
CA LYS A 113 35.06 16.02 0.70
C LYS A 113 33.62 16.22 0.25
N LYS A 114 32.67 16.31 1.19
CA LYS A 114 31.24 16.53 0.90
C LYS A 114 30.97 17.93 0.36
N ALA A 115 31.68 18.95 0.83
CA ALA A 115 31.58 20.32 0.33
C ALA A 115 32.15 20.44 -1.10
N ILE A 116 33.34 19.88 -1.35
CA ILE A 116 33.97 19.86 -2.69
C ILE A 116 33.09 19.09 -3.69
N LYS A 117 32.52 17.96 -3.28
CA LYS A 117 31.65 17.13 -4.14
C LYS A 117 30.22 17.68 -4.23
N GLY A 118 29.85 18.60 -3.36
CA GLY A 118 28.52 19.20 -3.33
C GLY A 118 28.32 20.10 -4.53
N LYS A 119 27.38 19.75 -5.41
CA LYS A 119 26.94 20.66 -6.46
C LYS A 119 26.11 21.78 -5.82
N GLY A 120 26.35 23.02 -6.26
CA GLY A 120 25.50 24.14 -5.87
C GLY A 120 24.03 23.89 -6.26
N LYS A 121 23.10 24.50 -5.52
CA LYS A 121 21.69 24.45 -5.91
C LYS A 121 21.56 25.09 -7.30
N PRO A 122 20.88 24.43 -8.27
CA PRO A 122 20.65 25.03 -9.57
C PRO A 122 19.89 26.35 -9.39
N VAL A 123 20.30 27.38 -10.11
CA VAL A 123 19.62 28.68 -10.08
C VAL A 123 18.28 28.52 -10.78
N GLU A 124 17.21 28.92 -10.10
CA GLU A 124 15.89 28.95 -10.72
C GLU A 124 15.83 30.09 -11.75
N PRO A 125 15.25 29.86 -12.94
CA PRO A 125 15.10 30.90 -13.95
C PRO A 125 14.18 32.02 -13.44
N ARG A 126 14.65 33.25 -13.58
CA ARG A 126 14.00 34.46 -13.09
C ARG A 126 14.03 35.53 -14.16
N LEU A 127 12.98 36.34 -14.24
CA LEU A 127 12.86 37.49 -15.12
C LEU A 127 13.04 38.77 -14.30
N VAL A 128 13.85 39.70 -14.82
CA VAL A 128 14.02 41.04 -14.25
C VAL A 128 13.49 42.04 -15.27
N ASP A 129 12.46 42.77 -14.90
CA ASP A 129 11.66 43.60 -15.81
C ASP A 129 11.85 45.11 -15.54
N THR A 130 12.18 45.47 -14.29
CA THR A 130 12.29 46.88 -13.85
C THR A 130 13.74 47.32 -13.68
N ARG A 131 13.98 48.63 -13.83
CA ARG A 131 15.30 49.26 -13.60
C ARG A 131 15.80 49.07 -12.17
N ASP A 132 14.89 48.99 -11.21
CA ASP A 132 15.19 48.80 -9.78
C ASP A 132 15.50 47.33 -9.42
N GLY A 133 15.46 46.43 -10.40
CA GLY A 133 15.85 45.03 -10.23
C GLY A 133 14.77 44.14 -9.64
N HIS A 134 13.48 44.49 -9.77
CA HIS A 134 12.40 43.61 -9.32
C HIS A 134 12.43 42.27 -10.08
N VAL A 135 12.47 41.18 -9.33
CA VAL A 135 12.66 39.82 -9.86
C VAL A 135 11.37 39.00 -9.78
N LYS A 136 10.88 38.50 -10.92
CA LYS A 136 9.77 37.56 -11.03
C LYS A 136 10.31 36.14 -11.28
N ARG A 137 9.68 35.11 -10.70
CA ARG A 137 10.02 33.71 -11.02
C ARG A 137 9.33 33.31 -12.31
N ILE A 138 10.06 32.68 -13.24
CA ILE A 138 9.51 32.29 -14.55
C ILE A 138 8.57 31.08 -14.43
N LYS A 139 8.85 30.17 -13.49
CA LYS A 139 7.99 29.02 -13.23
C LYS A 139 6.70 29.47 -12.54
N GLY A 140 5.54 29.14 -13.11
CA GLY A 140 4.23 29.53 -12.61
C GLY A 140 3.78 30.98 -12.88
N SER A 141 4.58 31.82 -13.54
CA SER A 141 4.16 33.19 -13.92
C SER A 141 3.26 33.23 -15.16
N GLY A 142 3.15 32.13 -15.90
CA GLY A 142 2.44 32.07 -17.18
C GLY A 142 3.20 32.70 -18.36
N GLU A 143 4.40 33.27 -18.11
CA GLU A 143 5.26 33.87 -19.14
C GLU A 143 5.90 32.81 -20.06
N VAL A 144 6.10 31.59 -19.54
CA VAL A 144 6.58 30.44 -20.31
C VAL A 144 5.53 29.32 -20.24
N PRO A 145 5.13 28.73 -21.39
CA PRO A 145 4.16 27.65 -21.39
C PRO A 145 4.73 26.41 -20.68
N GLU A 146 4.05 25.98 -19.62
CA GLU A 146 4.35 24.74 -18.93
C GLU A 146 3.64 23.58 -19.61
N TYR A 147 4.28 22.99 -20.63
CA TYR A 147 3.71 21.88 -21.40
C TYR A 147 3.34 20.65 -20.53
N CYS A 148 3.98 20.48 -19.38
CA CYS A 148 3.70 19.41 -18.42
C CYS A 148 2.33 19.55 -17.73
N LEU A 149 1.75 20.75 -17.69
CA LEU A 149 0.45 21.02 -17.06
C LEU A 149 -0.71 20.89 -18.05
N ARG A 150 -0.44 20.55 -19.31
CA ARG A 150 -1.49 20.34 -20.29
C ARG A 150 -2.40 19.17 -19.87
N PRO A 151 -3.73 19.27 -20.07
CA PRO A 151 -4.66 18.20 -19.67
C PRO A 151 -4.46 16.90 -20.47
N ASP A 152 -3.89 17.02 -21.67
CA ASP A 152 -3.52 15.92 -22.56
C ASP A 152 -2.06 15.48 -22.40
N PHE A 153 -1.32 16.03 -21.43
CA PHE A 153 0.03 15.59 -21.14
C PHE A 153 0.04 14.10 -20.74
N GLY A 154 0.90 13.32 -21.40
CA GLY A 154 0.98 11.87 -21.21
C GLY A 154 -0.17 11.06 -21.84
N ARG A 155 -1.17 11.70 -22.47
CA ARG A 155 -2.23 11.01 -23.22
C ARG A 155 -1.81 10.82 -24.67
N MET A 156 -2.17 9.67 -25.25
CA MET A 156 -1.95 9.41 -26.67
C MET A 156 -2.89 10.29 -27.52
N PRO A 157 -2.38 11.08 -28.47
CA PRO A 157 -3.22 11.86 -29.38
C PRO A 157 -4.25 11.00 -30.14
N ALA A 158 -5.47 11.52 -30.27
CA ALA A 158 -6.59 10.79 -30.88
C ALA A 158 -6.33 10.34 -32.34
N TYR A 159 -5.47 11.05 -33.08
CA TYR A 159 -5.10 10.65 -34.44
C TYR A 159 -4.20 9.40 -34.46
N LEU A 160 -3.30 9.24 -33.47
CA LEU A 160 -2.46 8.04 -33.35
C LEU A 160 -3.30 6.83 -32.97
N VAL A 161 -4.26 6.98 -32.05
CA VAL A 161 -5.22 5.92 -31.71
C VAL A 161 -5.99 5.46 -32.96
N ARG A 162 -6.50 6.40 -33.76
CA ARG A 162 -7.20 6.09 -35.03
C ARG A 162 -6.29 5.39 -36.03
N ARG A 163 -5.04 5.84 -36.16
CA ARG A 163 -4.03 5.23 -37.06
C ARG A 163 -3.70 3.80 -36.63
N ASN A 164 -3.43 3.57 -35.35
CA ASN A 164 -3.12 2.24 -34.83
C ASN A 164 -4.30 1.29 -35.05
N ARG A 165 -5.54 1.75 -34.80
CA ARG A 165 -6.74 0.96 -35.08
C ARG A 165 -6.88 0.57 -36.55
N LYS A 166 -6.53 1.46 -37.49
CA LYS A 166 -6.51 1.14 -38.92
C LYS A 166 -5.46 0.09 -39.24
N ILE A 167 -4.22 0.27 -38.76
CA ILE A 167 -3.12 -0.67 -38.96
C ILE A 167 -3.50 -2.06 -38.42
N HIS A 168 -4.04 -2.14 -37.20
CA HIS A 168 -4.48 -3.42 -36.64
C HIS A 168 -5.58 -4.09 -37.46
N ARG A 169 -6.55 -3.32 -37.98
CA ARG A 169 -7.57 -3.87 -38.89
C ARG A 169 -6.98 -4.38 -40.19
N GLU A 170 -5.98 -3.70 -40.76
CA GLU A 170 -5.28 -4.14 -41.96
C GLU A 170 -4.56 -5.47 -41.72
N ILE A 171 -3.80 -5.55 -40.61
CA ILE A 171 -3.09 -6.76 -40.20
C ILE A 171 -4.07 -7.92 -39.99
N GLU A 172 -5.19 -7.67 -39.31
CA GLU A 172 -6.20 -8.70 -39.08
C GLU A 172 -6.81 -9.22 -40.39
N LYS A 173 -7.07 -8.33 -41.35
CA LYS A 173 -7.55 -8.74 -42.68
C LYS A 173 -6.52 -9.60 -43.41
N ILE A 174 -5.24 -9.25 -43.33
CA ILE A 174 -4.15 -10.03 -43.94
C ILE A 174 -4.10 -11.41 -43.29
N ARG A 175 -4.11 -11.49 -41.95
CA ARG A 175 -4.13 -12.77 -41.23
C ARG A 175 -5.33 -13.62 -41.61
N TYR A 176 -6.52 -13.03 -41.63
CA TYR A 176 -7.73 -13.73 -42.05
C TYR A 176 -7.63 -14.23 -43.50
N ALA A 177 -7.10 -13.42 -44.41
CA ALA A 177 -6.90 -13.83 -45.80
C ALA A 177 -5.86 -14.96 -45.94
N GLU A 178 -4.82 -14.98 -45.11
CA GLU A 178 -3.84 -16.06 -45.06
C GLU A 178 -4.44 -17.35 -44.48
N GLU A 179 -5.20 -17.27 -43.40
CA GLU A 179 -5.86 -18.41 -42.75
C GLU A 179 -6.95 -19.04 -43.65
N ASN A 180 -7.68 -18.21 -44.40
CA ASN A 180 -8.72 -18.66 -45.34
C ASN A 180 -8.20 -18.82 -46.77
N LYS A 181 -6.88 -18.77 -46.98
CA LYS A 181 -6.31 -19.05 -48.29
C LYS A 181 -6.45 -20.55 -48.53
N GLU A 182 -7.33 -20.92 -49.47
CA GLU A 182 -7.44 -22.30 -49.92
C GLU A 182 -6.06 -22.79 -50.39
N SER A 183 -5.71 -24.03 -50.03
CA SER A 183 -4.48 -24.64 -50.50
C SER A 183 -4.52 -24.73 -52.02
N LEU A 184 -3.45 -24.28 -52.68
CA LEU A 184 -3.29 -24.35 -54.15
C LEU A 184 -3.41 -25.78 -54.69
N CYS A 185 -3.21 -26.76 -53.81
CA CYS A 185 -3.36 -28.17 -54.12
C CYS A 185 -4.59 -28.77 -53.39
N LYS A 186 -5.32 -29.60 -54.13
CA LYS A 186 -6.43 -30.44 -53.64
C LYS A 186 -5.92 -31.87 -53.47
N LEU A 187 -6.24 -32.49 -52.35
CA LEU A 187 -5.98 -33.92 -52.14
C LEU A 187 -7.08 -34.73 -52.80
N ILE A 188 -6.71 -35.71 -53.63
CA ILE A 188 -7.68 -36.66 -54.22
C ILE A 188 -8.30 -37.51 -53.11
N ASN A 189 -9.62 -37.65 -53.10
CA ASN A 189 -10.29 -38.54 -52.16
C ASN A 189 -9.99 -40.01 -52.46
N GLU A 190 -10.04 -40.89 -51.45
CA GLU A 190 -9.78 -42.32 -51.65
C GLU A 190 -10.73 -42.95 -52.69
N GLU A 191 -12.00 -42.51 -52.73
CA GLU A 191 -12.98 -42.95 -53.72
C GLU A 191 -12.59 -42.56 -55.15
N GLU A 192 -12.14 -41.33 -55.34
CA GLU A 192 -11.67 -40.83 -56.64
C GLU A 192 -10.37 -41.54 -57.08
N ARG A 193 -9.49 -41.83 -56.13
CA ARG A 193 -8.26 -42.60 -56.35
C ARG A 193 -8.58 -44.05 -56.77
N GLN A 194 -9.52 -44.70 -56.09
CA GLN A 194 -9.95 -46.06 -56.44
C GLN A 194 -10.55 -46.09 -57.84
N LYS A 195 -11.43 -45.13 -58.16
CA LYS A 195 -12.01 -44.99 -59.50
C LYS A 195 -10.94 -44.80 -60.57
N LEU A 196 -9.95 -43.94 -60.34
CA LEU A 196 -8.82 -43.75 -61.25
C LEU A 196 -8.04 -45.05 -61.47
N LEU A 197 -7.75 -45.81 -60.41
CA LEU A 197 -7.08 -47.10 -60.50
C LEU A 197 -7.90 -48.14 -61.26
N GLU A 198 -9.21 -48.20 -61.04
CA GLU A 198 -10.12 -49.08 -61.77
C GLU A 198 -10.12 -48.76 -63.26
N ASP A 199 -10.22 -47.48 -63.62
CA ASP A 199 -10.20 -47.02 -65.02
C ASP A 199 -8.85 -47.33 -65.70
N LEU A 200 -7.73 -47.11 -65.02
CA LEU A 200 -6.39 -47.46 -65.53
C LEU A 200 -6.23 -48.97 -65.74
N LYS A 201 -6.65 -49.78 -64.76
CA LYS A 201 -6.63 -51.25 -64.86
C LYS A 201 -7.57 -51.76 -65.96
N HIS A 202 -8.71 -51.12 -66.16
CA HIS A 202 -9.63 -51.44 -67.25
C HIS A 202 -8.97 -51.17 -68.61
N ASN A 203 -8.38 -49.99 -68.80
CA ASN A 203 -7.65 -49.65 -70.02
C ASN A 203 -6.49 -50.61 -70.31
N TRP A 204 -5.73 -50.99 -69.27
CA TRP A 204 -4.67 -51.99 -69.42
C TRP A 204 -5.24 -53.34 -69.89
N LYS A 205 -6.34 -53.84 -69.30
CA LYS A 205 -6.99 -55.08 -69.75
C LYS A 205 -7.45 -55.02 -71.21
N VAL A 206 -8.03 -53.90 -71.63
CA VAL A 206 -8.50 -53.69 -73.01
C VAL A 206 -7.32 -53.70 -73.98
N MET A 207 -6.26 -52.95 -73.68
CA MET A 207 -5.06 -52.87 -74.52
C MET A 207 -4.30 -54.19 -74.54
N GLN A 208 -4.20 -54.90 -73.42
CA GLN A 208 -3.57 -56.21 -73.33
C GLN A 208 -4.32 -57.24 -74.18
N LYS A 209 -5.66 -57.22 -74.17
CA LYS A 209 -6.47 -58.07 -75.05
C LYS A 209 -6.19 -57.78 -76.53
N ALA A 210 -6.12 -56.50 -76.91
CA ALA A 210 -5.81 -56.11 -78.29
C ALA A 210 -4.38 -56.52 -78.70
N PHE A 211 -3.42 -56.40 -77.78
CA PHE A 211 -2.04 -56.83 -77.99
C PHE A 211 -1.94 -58.35 -78.22
N LEU A 212 -2.66 -59.15 -77.43
CA LEU A 212 -2.70 -60.62 -77.58
C LEU A 212 -3.38 -61.07 -78.88
N GLN A 213 -4.26 -60.25 -79.45
CA GLN A 213 -4.91 -60.51 -80.74
C GLN A 213 -4.03 -60.15 -81.94
N LEU A 214 -2.81 -59.63 -81.72
CA LEU A 214 -1.87 -59.38 -82.80
C LEU A 214 -1.40 -60.69 -83.46
N PRO A 215 -1.18 -60.69 -84.79
CA PRO A 215 -0.55 -61.81 -85.47
C PRO A 215 0.82 -62.13 -84.88
N MET A 216 1.12 -63.43 -84.67
CA MET A 216 2.41 -63.90 -84.13
C MET A 216 3.60 -63.45 -85.00
N LEU A 217 3.40 -63.40 -86.33
CA LEU A 217 4.42 -62.98 -87.29
C LEU A 217 4.37 -61.47 -87.53
N THR A 218 5.46 -60.78 -87.18
CA THR A 218 5.65 -59.33 -87.37
C THR A 218 6.66 -59.01 -88.47
N ASP A 219 6.46 -59.57 -89.66
CA ASP A 219 7.48 -59.51 -90.72
C ASP A 219 7.51 -58.17 -91.49
N THR A 220 6.39 -57.44 -91.49
CA THR A 220 6.26 -56.18 -92.23
C THR A 220 6.45 -54.96 -91.31
N ILE A 221 7.12 -53.91 -91.78
CA ILE A 221 7.38 -52.67 -91.03
C ILE A 221 6.15 -52.12 -90.29
N PRO A 222 4.93 -52.03 -90.88
CA PRO A 222 3.75 -51.54 -90.17
C PRO A 222 3.32 -52.42 -88.98
N LYS A 223 3.49 -53.75 -89.10
CA LYS A 223 3.19 -54.69 -88.00
C LYS A 223 4.18 -54.53 -86.85
N ILE A 224 5.46 -54.33 -87.16
CA ILE A 224 6.50 -54.05 -86.16
C ILE A 224 6.17 -52.75 -85.42
N LEU A 225 5.92 -51.66 -86.15
CA LEU A 225 5.58 -50.35 -85.56
C LEU A 225 4.31 -50.40 -84.70
N LYS A 226 3.28 -51.13 -85.15
CA LYS A 226 2.05 -51.30 -84.38
C LYS A 226 2.29 -52.07 -83.08
N LYS A 227 3.09 -53.14 -83.12
CA LYS A 227 3.46 -53.92 -81.94
C LYS A 227 4.29 -53.10 -80.96
N THR A 228 5.34 -52.43 -81.44
CA THR A 228 6.22 -51.61 -80.57
C THR A 228 5.47 -50.45 -79.92
N LYS A 229 4.55 -49.81 -80.65
CA LYS A 229 3.67 -48.78 -80.08
C LYS A 229 2.80 -49.32 -78.94
N MET A 230 2.13 -50.46 -79.15
CA MET A 230 1.31 -51.08 -78.09
C MET A 230 2.14 -51.52 -76.88
N GLU A 231 3.37 -52.02 -77.07
CA GLU A 231 4.27 -52.35 -75.97
C GLU A 231 4.74 -51.12 -75.18
N GLN A 232 4.87 -49.97 -75.83
CA GLN A 232 5.19 -48.71 -75.15
C GLN A 232 3.98 -48.20 -74.35
N GLU A 233 2.79 -48.24 -74.94
CA GLU A 233 1.54 -47.83 -74.27
C GLU A 233 1.21 -48.74 -73.06
N LEU A 234 1.41 -50.06 -73.17
CA LEU A 234 1.26 -50.99 -72.05
C LEU A 234 2.26 -50.71 -70.93
N ARG A 235 3.54 -50.49 -71.27
CA ARG A 235 4.58 -50.12 -70.29
C ARG A 235 4.28 -48.78 -69.62
N GLN A 236 3.67 -47.84 -70.32
CA GLN A 236 3.25 -46.57 -69.75
C GLN A 236 2.11 -46.78 -68.74
N LEU A 237 1.08 -47.54 -69.09
CA LEU A 237 -0.03 -47.87 -68.19
C LEU A 237 0.46 -48.62 -66.94
N GLU A 238 1.40 -49.55 -67.08
CA GLU A 238 1.99 -50.27 -65.94
C GLU A 238 2.73 -49.32 -64.98
N LYS A 239 3.49 -48.36 -65.52
CA LYS A 239 4.16 -47.33 -64.72
C LYS A 239 3.16 -46.42 -64.02
N ASP A 240 2.11 -45.99 -64.73
CA ASP A 240 1.10 -45.08 -64.19
C ASP A 240 0.30 -45.76 -63.06
N ILE A 241 -0.08 -47.02 -63.24
CA ILE A 241 -0.73 -47.83 -62.19
C ILE A 241 0.20 -47.97 -60.99
N ALA A 242 1.47 -48.34 -61.20
CA ALA A 242 2.44 -48.49 -60.11
C ALA A 242 2.66 -47.17 -59.35
N LEU A 243 2.66 -46.04 -60.05
CA LEU A 243 2.81 -44.71 -59.45
C LEU A 243 1.62 -44.38 -58.53
N VAL A 244 0.39 -44.65 -58.97
CA VAL A 244 -0.82 -44.39 -58.18
C VAL A 244 -0.99 -45.39 -57.03
N GLU A 245 -0.57 -46.64 -57.20
CA GLU A 245 -0.59 -47.66 -56.14
C GLU A 245 0.45 -47.39 -55.06
N ALA A 246 1.67 -47.01 -55.44
CA ALA A 246 2.77 -46.73 -54.51
C ALA A 246 2.55 -45.47 -53.66
N ASN A 247 1.76 -44.51 -54.15
CA ASN A 247 1.49 -43.24 -53.48
C ASN A 247 0.03 -43.18 -52.97
N PRO A 248 -0.20 -43.32 -51.65
CA PRO A 248 -1.54 -43.23 -51.07
C PRO A 248 -2.14 -41.81 -51.15
N TYR A 249 -1.30 -40.78 -51.03
CA TYR A 249 -1.72 -39.38 -51.02
C TYR A 249 -1.25 -38.69 -52.30
N ILE A 250 -2.20 -38.22 -53.11
CA ILE A 250 -1.94 -37.52 -54.37
C ILE A 250 -2.56 -36.13 -54.30
N TYR A 251 -1.75 -35.12 -54.60
CA TYR A 251 -2.16 -33.72 -54.61
C TYR A 251 -2.23 -33.23 -56.06
N ILE A 252 -3.37 -32.65 -56.44
CA ILE A 252 -3.61 -32.03 -57.75
C ILE A 252 -3.60 -30.51 -57.58
N TYR A 253 -2.91 -29.81 -58.46
CA TYR A 253 -3.07 -28.37 -58.63
C TYR A 253 -4.19 -28.12 -59.63
N GLU A 254 -5.11 -27.19 -59.32
CA GLU A 254 -6.07 -26.69 -60.31
C GLU A 254 -5.41 -25.86 -61.41
#